data_AF-A0A528AQV1-F1
#
_entry.id   AF-A0A528AQV1-F1
#
_cell.length_a   1.000
_cell.length_b   1.000
_cell.length_c   1.000
_cell.angle_alpha   90.00
_cell.angle_beta   90.00
_cell.angle_gamma   90.00
#
_symmetry.space_group_name_H-M   'P 1'
#
loop_
_entity.id
_entity.type
_entity.pdbx_description
1 polymer ?
#
loop_
_entity_poly.entity_id
_entity_poly.type
_entity_poly.pdbx_seq_one_letter_code
_entity_poly.pdbx_strand_id
1 'polypeptide(L)'
;MVLPAFADQAKCSCRNLRSVQEELKNAEYEAMFFADMAAKLKAVEDPLIEAHKNPTHPNSDVSIHDRSSRARAAIMRTFKLPYNPAYGYSGPVTVGMKFGSCEQKPAELEALRAGSQCKEIADIALAHEAEHRQRCARETAAVYWDRLPSQFAAEEAERYREQANAMRAQLKRIVDEGTITVEAKLEPRIKGPQFDATYSYVTPAIEMEGKSSPGSDSWTVNGKGKQSGKIKNAKIGGMTCKSSGQLNDDIDMALDTDGFVMSLKSKSTGRPGDIKLRCMGGYGMSMRPQGEVGSGEVFAAEHFASEADVSQDVSTMPIAKILRQGGMSVSGKQTVTVRLVCPAE
;
A
#
# COMPACT_ATOMS: atom_id res chain seq x y z
N MET A 1 -38.76 -24.47 -2.39
CA MET A 1 -38.63 -23.00 -2.26
C MET A 1 -37.30 -22.64 -2.88
N VAL A 2 -37.33 -22.03 -4.07
CA VAL A 2 -36.11 -21.69 -4.82
C VAL A 2 -35.53 -20.45 -4.14
N LEU A 3 -34.37 -20.62 -3.49
CA LEU A 3 -33.60 -19.50 -2.96
C LEU A 3 -33.22 -18.59 -4.15
N PRO A 4 -33.40 -17.26 -4.05
CA PRO A 4 -32.96 -16.37 -5.11
C PRO A 4 -31.45 -16.53 -5.26
N ALA A 5 -30.99 -16.73 -6.49
CA ALA A 5 -29.57 -16.65 -6.80
C ALA A 5 -29.09 -15.25 -6.39
N PHE A 6 -28.35 -15.20 -5.28
CA PHE A 6 -27.68 -13.99 -4.83
C PHE A 6 -26.81 -13.49 -5.98
N ALA A 7 -26.91 -12.21 -6.32
CA ALA A 7 -26.02 -11.61 -7.30
C ALA A 7 -24.59 -11.99 -6.93
N ASP A 8 -23.90 -12.72 -7.81
CA ASP A 8 -22.49 -13.05 -7.62
C ASP A 8 -21.76 -11.75 -7.32
N GLN A 9 -21.18 -11.64 -6.12
CA GLN A 9 -20.37 -10.47 -5.78
C GLN A 9 -19.36 -10.24 -6.90
N ALA A 10 -19.19 -8.99 -7.28
CA ALA A 10 -18.21 -8.63 -8.29
C ALA A 10 -16.83 -9.10 -7.83
N LYS A 11 -16.03 -9.57 -8.80
CA LYS A 11 -14.61 -9.86 -8.55
C LYS A 11 -13.92 -8.60 -8.07
N CYS A 12 -12.96 -8.76 -7.17
CA CYS A 12 -12.13 -7.65 -6.72
C CYS A 12 -11.39 -7.06 -7.93
N SER A 13 -11.39 -5.73 -8.01
CA SER A 13 -10.66 -4.95 -9.02
C SER A 13 -9.81 -3.88 -8.34
N CYS A 14 -9.13 -3.02 -9.12
CA CYS A 14 -8.37 -1.88 -8.60
C CYS A 14 -9.23 -0.93 -7.73
N ARG A 15 -10.56 -0.92 -7.91
CA ARG A 15 -11.49 -0.14 -7.07
C ARG A 15 -11.52 -0.63 -5.62
N ASN A 16 -11.18 -1.90 -5.40
CA ASN A 16 -11.12 -2.53 -4.08
C ASN A 16 -9.71 -2.50 -3.48
N LEU A 17 -8.73 -1.85 -4.11
CA LEU A 17 -7.33 -1.82 -3.66
C LEU A 17 -7.21 -1.48 -2.17
N ARG A 18 -7.88 -0.39 -1.74
CA ARG A 18 -7.86 0.05 -0.35
C ARG A 18 -8.41 -1.00 0.60
N SER A 19 -9.53 -1.63 0.26
CA SER A 19 -10.14 -2.67 1.10
C SER A 19 -9.20 -3.87 1.24
N VAL A 20 -8.56 -4.31 0.15
CA VAL A 20 -7.58 -5.42 0.18
C VAL A 20 -6.34 -5.05 1.00
N GLN A 21 -5.84 -3.81 0.89
CA GLN A 21 -4.72 -3.32 1.70
C GLN A 21 -5.05 -3.30 3.20
N GLU A 22 -6.24 -2.82 3.58
CA GLU A 22 -6.67 -2.76 4.98
C GLU A 22 -6.92 -4.15 5.56
N GLU A 23 -7.57 -5.06 4.81
CA GLU A 23 -7.77 -6.46 5.20
C GLU A 23 -6.45 -7.22 5.35
N LEU A 24 -5.49 -7.02 4.44
CA LEU A 24 -4.15 -7.60 4.55
C LEU A 24 -3.44 -7.13 5.83
N LYS A 25 -3.43 -5.83 6.11
CA LYS A 25 -2.80 -5.30 7.33
C LYS A 25 -3.48 -5.77 8.61
N ASN A 26 -4.81 -5.90 8.60
CA ASN A 26 -5.54 -6.47 9.73
C ASN A 26 -5.14 -7.94 9.94
N ALA A 27 -5.14 -8.75 8.88
CA ALA A 27 -4.75 -10.16 8.97
C ALA A 27 -3.29 -10.35 9.43
N GLU A 28 -2.35 -9.55 8.93
CA GLU A 28 -0.96 -9.56 9.40
C GLU A 28 -0.84 -9.21 10.89
N TYR A 29 -1.57 -8.18 11.32
CA TYR A 29 -1.60 -7.77 12.72
C TYR A 29 -2.21 -8.87 13.62
N GLU A 30 -3.34 -9.45 13.22
CA GLU A 30 -4.01 -10.51 13.96
C GLU A 30 -3.15 -11.77 14.05
N ALA A 31 -2.49 -12.16 12.95
CA ALA A 31 -1.52 -13.26 12.94
C ALA A 31 -0.42 -13.06 13.99
N MET A 32 0.17 -11.85 14.05
CA MET A 32 1.21 -11.52 15.03
C MET A 32 0.65 -11.49 16.46
N PHE A 33 -0.51 -10.85 16.66
CA PHE A 33 -1.15 -10.70 17.96
C PHE A 33 -1.53 -12.06 18.57
N PHE A 34 -2.15 -12.94 17.79
CA PHE A 34 -2.54 -14.27 18.26
C PHE A 34 -1.33 -15.18 18.48
N ALA A 35 -0.25 -15.04 17.70
CA ALA A 35 0.99 -15.77 17.95
C ALA A 35 1.64 -15.35 19.28
N ASP A 36 1.72 -14.05 19.56
CA ASP A 36 2.21 -13.52 20.84
C ASP A 36 1.31 -13.94 22.01
N MET A 37 -0.02 -13.89 21.82
CA MET A 37 -0.97 -14.40 22.81
C MET A 37 -0.75 -15.88 23.09
N ALA A 38 -0.58 -16.72 22.06
CA ALA A 38 -0.33 -18.14 22.22
C ALA A 38 0.92 -18.39 23.07
N ALA A 39 2.02 -17.66 22.79
CA ALA A 39 3.26 -17.77 23.56
C ALA A 39 3.07 -17.33 25.03
N LYS A 40 2.38 -16.21 25.27
CA LYS A 40 2.10 -15.71 26.63
C LYS A 40 1.20 -16.66 27.43
N LEU A 41 0.18 -17.24 26.79
CA LEU A 41 -0.70 -18.21 27.42
C LEU A 41 0.02 -19.52 27.71
N LYS A 42 0.85 -20.00 26.78
CA LYS A 42 1.69 -21.17 26.99
C LYS A 42 2.64 -21.00 28.19
N ALA A 43 3.21 -19.81 28.38
CA ALA A 43 4.04 -19.50 29.55
C ALA A 43 3.26 -19.49 30.88
N VAL A 44 1.93 -19.32 30.84
CA VAL A 44 1.04 -19.46 32.02
C VAL A 44 0.66 -20.92 32.25
N GLU A 45 0.42 -21.67 31.16
CA GLU A 45 -0.07 -23.05 31.18
C GLU A 45 1.02 -24.06 31.51
N ASP A 46 2.20 -23.97 30.88
CA ASP A 46 3.28 -24.97 31.01
C ASP A 46 3.71 -25.18 32.48
N PRO A 47 3.92 -24.15 33.32
CA PRO A 47 4.25 -24.36 34.74
C PRO A 47 3.17 -25.09 35.53
N LEU A 48 1.90 -24.87 35.19
CA LEU A 48 0.77 -25.54 35.85
C LEU A 48 0.62 -26.99 35.36
N ILE A 49 0.86 -27.24 34.08
CA ILE A 49 0.94 -28.59 33.52
C ILE A 49 2.03 -29.40 34.25
N GLU A 50 3.21 -28.82 34.47
CA GLU A 50 4.27 -29.49 35.24
C GLU A 50 3.90 -29.67 36.72
N ALA A 51 3.27 -28.66 37.34
CA ALA A 51 2.79 -28.76 38.73
C ALA A 51 1.78 -29.91 38.91
N HIS A 52 0.87 -30.12 37.96
CA HIS A 52 -0.13 -31.18 38.01
C HIS A 52 0.46 -32.59 37.95
N LYS A 53 1.69 -32.75 37.45
CA LYS A 53 2.38 -34.05 37.46
C LYS A 53 2.84 -34.45 38.88
N ASN A 54 2.92 -33.51 39.81
CA ASN A 54 3.31 -33.76 41.20
C ASN A 54 2.18 -33.36 42.17
N PRO A 55 1.44 -34.32 42.73
CA PRO A 55 0.33 -34.06 43.67
C PRO A 55 0.73 -33.29 44.94
N THR A 56 2.02 -33.19 45.25
CA THR A 56 2.51 -32.42 46.42
C THR A 56 2.89 -30.98 46.06
N HIS A 57 2.87 -30.60 44.78
CA HIS A 57 3.17 -29.25 44.35
C HIS A 57 2.07 -28.29 44.82
N PRO A 58 2.39 -27.09 45.35
CA PRO A 58 1.39 -26.13 45.84
C PRO A 58 0.35 -25.64 44.83
N ASN A 59 0.55 -25.95 43.55
CA ASN A 59 -0.31 -25.57 42.44
C ASN A 59 -0.89 -26.79 41.70
N SER A 60 -0.84 -27.98 42.31
CA SER A 60 -1.26 -29.24 41.67
C SER A 60 -2.77 -29.37 41.47
N ASP A 61 -3.55 -28.54 42.16
CA ASP A 61 -5.02 -28.45 42.11
C ASP A 61 -5.53 -27.20 41.37
N VAL A 62 -4.63 -26.35 40.87
CA VAL A 62 -4.99 -25.08 40.24
C VAL A 62 -5.49 -25.33 38.81
N SER A 63 -6.75 -24.98 38.53
CA SER A 63 -7.30 -25.11 37.18
C SER A 63 -6.49 -24.33 36.13
N ILE A 64 -5.79 -25.06 35.26
CA ILE A 64 -5.03 -24.53 34.12
C ILE A 64 -5.95 -23.70 33.23
N HIS A 65 -7.14 -24.24 32.92
CA HIS A 65 -8.10 -23.60 32.04
C HIS A 65 -8.60 -22.26 32.59
N ASP A 66 -8.94 -22.19 33.88
CA ASP A 66 -9.40 -20.95 34.52
C ASP A 66 -8.28 -19.90 34.58
N ARG A 67 -7.06 -20.30 34.95
CA ARG A 67 -5.90 -19.39 34.97
C ARG A 67 -5.58 -18.85 33.58
N SER A 68 -5.53 -19.72 32.57
CA SER A 68 -5.26 -19.33 31.18
C SER A 68 -6.39 -18.46 30.61
N SER A 69 -7.66 -18.77 30.88
CA SER A 69 -8.80 -17.97 30.44
C SER A 69 -8.77 -16.54 30.99
N ARG A 70 -8.41 -16.36 32.27
CA ARG A 70 -8.23 -15.02 32.85
C ARG A 70 -7.08 -14.25 32.20
N ALA A 71 -5.95 -14.92 31.93
CA ALA A 71 -4.82 -14.32 31.24
C ALA A 71 -5.21 -13.90 29.80
N ARG A 72 -5.92 -14.76 29.06
CA ARG A 72 -6.45 -14.45 27.73
C ARG A 72 -7.35 -13.22 27.76
N ALA A 73 -8.29 -13.15 28.71
CA ALA A 73 -9.18 -12.00 28.86
C ALA A 73 -8.41 -10.70 29.13
N ALA A 74 -7.32 -10.75 29.88
CA ALA A 74 -6.47 -9.57 30.12
C ALA A 74 -5.75 -9.12 28.83
N ILE A 75 -5.20 -10.06 28.05
CA ILE A 75 -4.55 -9.76 26.77
C ILE A 75 -5.55 -9.19 25.75
N MET A 76 -6.75 -9.79 25.65
CA MET A 76 -7.79 -9.35 24.72
C MET A 76 -8.29 -7.92 25.00
N ARG A 77 -8.15 -7.40 26.22
CA ARG A 77 -8.50 -5.99 26.54
C ARG A 77 -7.61 -4.97 25.84
N THR A 78 -6.40 -5.36 25.43
CA THR A 78 -5.47 -4.47 24.71
C THR A 78 -5.56 -4.64 23.19
N PHE A 79 -6.37 -5.58 22.71
CA PHE A 79 -6.53 -5.84 21.29
C PHE A 79 -7.21 -4.66 20.60
N LYS A 80 -6.58 -4.14 19.56
CA LYS A 80 -7.16 -3.12 18.69
C LYS A 80 -6.64 -3.30 17.28
N LEU A 81 -7.56 -3.54 16.35
CA LEU A 81 -7.24 -3.59 14.92
C LEU A 81 -6.67 -2.26 14.43
N PRO A 82 -5.67 -2.28 13.53
CA PRO A 82 -5.20 -1.09 12.84
C PRO A 82 -6.30 -0.38 12.05
N TYR A 83 -7.23 -1.15 11.44
CA TYR A 83 -8.37 -0.64 10.66
C TYR A 83 -9.66 -1.31 11.10
N ASN A 84 -10.69 -0.56 11.50
CA ASN A 84 -11.97 -1.16 11.91
C ASN A 84 -13.21 -0.31 11.56
N PRO A 85 -14.15 -0.82 10.73
CA PRO A 85 -13.98 -1.92 9.76
C PRO A 85 -13.17 -1.48 8.53
N ALA A 86 -12.75 -2.43 7.69
CA ALA A 86 -12.09 -2.11 6.42
C ALA A 86 -13.04 -1.30 5.51
N TYR A 87 -12.46 -0.44 4.67
CA TYR A 87 -13.19 0.48 3.81
C TYR A 87 -14.23 -0.27 2.96
N GLY A 88 -15.48 0.20 2.99
CA GLY A 88 -16.59 -0.38 2.23
C GLY A 88 -17.21 -1.64 2.82
N TYR A 89 -16.71 -2.15 3.96
CA TYR A 89 -17.34 -3.29 4.64
C TYR A 89 -18.71 -2.91 5.19
N SER A 90 -19.70 -3.77 4.96
CA SER A 90 -21.08 -3.57 5.44
C SER A 90 -21.62 -4.77 6.22
N GLY A 91 -20.80 -5.80 6.40
CA GLY A 91 -21.16 -7.00 7.14
C GLY A 91 -21.14 -6.82 8.65
N PRO A 92 -21.39 -7.89 9.40
CA PRO A 92 -21.32 -7.85 10.85
C PRO A 92 -19.89 -7.55 11.32
N VAL A 93 -19.74 -6.63 12.29
CA VAL A 93 -18.43 -6.26 12.89
C VAL A 93 -17.73 -7.47 13.52
N THR A 94 -18.53 -8.43 13.98
CA THR A 94 -18.07 -9.73 14.43
C THR A 94 -19.04 -10.78 13.91
N VAL A 95 -18.55 -11.82 13.25
CA VAL A 95 -19.30 -13.08 13.20
C VAL A 95 -19.41 -13.56 14.64
N GLY A 96 -20.59 -13.96 15.09
CA GLY A 96 -20.82 -14.32 16.50
C GLY A 96 -19.89 -15.43 16.98
N MET A 97 -18.70 -15.07 17.49
CA MET A 97 -17.67 -16.01 17.96
C MET A 97 -18.03 -16.72 19.27
N LYS A 98 -19.29 -16.63 19.73
CA LYS A 98 -19.69 -17.13 21.05
C LYS A 98 -19.44 -18.64 21.20
N PHE A 99 -19.35 -19.37 20.08
CA PHE A 99 -19.01 -20.79 20.00
C PHE A 99 -17.98 -21.08 18.90
N GLY A 100 -17.17 -20.10 18.50
CA GLY A 100 -16.28 -20.18 17.34
C GLY A 100 -16.94 -20.70 16.06
N SER A 101 -16.12 -20.78 15.03
CA SER A 101 -16.40 -21.40 13.72
C SER A 101 -17.12 -22.76 13.75
N CYS A 102 -16.94 -23.61 14.78
CA CYS A 102 -17.58 -24.94 14.91
C CYS A 102 -19.11 -24.93 14.75
N GLU A 103 -19.77 -23.94 15.32
CA GLU A 103 -21.24 -23.89 15.46
C GLU A 103 -21.85 -22.63 14.83
N GLN A 104 -21.06 -21.89 14.06
CA GLN A 104 -21.54 -20.71 13.35
C GLN A 104 -22.73 -21.07 12.46
N LYS A 105 -23.78 -20.25 12.57
CA LYS A 105 -25.00 -20.49 11.79
C LYS A 105 -24.73 -20.18 10.32
N PRO A 106 -25.30 -20.94 9.36
CA PRO A 106 -25.17 -20.63 7.94
C PRO A 106 -25.51 -19.17 7.61
N ALA A 107 -26.51 -18.60 8.27
CA ALA A 107 -26.90 -17.20 8.10
C ALA A 107 -25.81 -16.19 8.48
N GLU A 108 -24.92 -16.51 9.44
CA GLU A 108 -23.83 -15.63 9.84
C GLU A 108 -22.69 -15.63 8.82
N LEU A 109 -22.43 -16.78 8.19
CA LEU A 109 -21.51 -16.85 7.05
C LEU A 109 -22.04 -16.11 5.83
N GLU A 110 -23.34 -16.25 5.54
CA GLU A 110 -23.96 -15.51 4.44
C GLU A 110 -23.91 -14.00 4.70
N ALA A 111 -24.07 -13.57 5.95
CA ALA A 111 -23.91 -12.16 6.32
C ALA A 111 -22.45 -11.68 6.18
N LEU A 112 -21.47 -12.50 6.57
CA LEU A 112 -20.05 -12.23 6.35
C LEU A 112 -19.78 -12.07 4.85
N ARG A 113 -20.24 -13.06 4.05
CA ARG A 113 -20.11 -13.06 2.60
C ARG A 113 -20.70 -11.80 1.99
N ALA A 114 -21.99 -11.54 2.23
CA ALA A 114 -22.70 -10.39 1.66
C ALA A 114 -22.11 -9.04 2.10
N GLY A 115 -21.49 -8.99 3.27
CA GLY A 115 -20.87 -7.79 3.83
C GLY A 115 -19.52 -7.41 3.24
N SER A 116 -18.82 -8.37 2.61
CA SER A 116 -17.52 -8.15 1.97
C SER A 116 -17.63 -7.28 0.72
N GLN A 117 -16.53 -6.57 0.43
CA GLN A 117 -16.46 -5.55 -0.62
C GLN A 117 -16.36 -6.14 -2.03
N CYS A 118 -15.87 -7.37 -2.13
CA CYS A 118 -15.75 -8.12 -3.36
C CYS A 118 -15.63 -9.61 -3.06
N LYS A 119 -15.85 -10.43 -4.09
CA LYS A 119 -15.93 -11.89 -3.99
C LYS A 119 -14.70 -12.51 -3.32
N GLU A 120 -13.49 -12.11 -3.70
CA GLU A 120 -12.27 -12.75 -3.19
C GLU A 120 -12.01 -12.41 -1.73
N ILE A 121 -12.35 -11.20 -1.26
CA ILE A 121 -12.30 -10.88 0.18
C ILE A 121 -13.26 -11.80 0.94
N ALA A 122 -14.48 -11.99 0.42
CA ALA A 122 -15.47 -12.89 1.01
C ALA A 122 -14.96 -14.34 1.06
N ASP A 123 -14.50 -14.85 -0.08
CA ASP A 123 -14.04 -16.23 -0.23
C ASP A 123 -12.83 -16.51 0.70
N ILE A 124 -11.91 -15.55 0.87
CA ILE A 124 -10.77 -15.68 1.79
C ILE A 124 -11.23 -15.70 3.26
N ALA A 125 -12.13 -14.79 3.65
CA ALA A 125 -12.66 -14.78 5.02
C ALA A 125 -13.48 -16.05 5.34
N LEU A 126 -14.24 -16.56 4.37
CA LEU A 126 -14.96 -17.82 4.50
C LEU A 126 -14.01 -19.03 4.57
N ALA A 127 -12.89 -19.02 3.86
CA ALA A 127 -11.88 -20.07 3.93
C ALA A 127 -11.25 -20.14 5.33
N HIS A 128 -10.97 -18.99 5.95
CA HIS A 128 -10.52 -18.92 7.35
C HIS A 128 -11.49 -19.66 8.28
N GLU A 129 -12.78 -19.33 8.21
CA GLU A 129 -13.81 -19.96 9.05
C GLU A 129 -14.01 -21.45 8.73
N ALA A 130 -13.87 -21.83 7.46
CA ALA A 130 -14.00 -23.22 7.02
C ALA A 130 -12.90 -24.12 7.59
N GLU A 131 -11.66 -23.63 7.72
CA GLU A 131 -10.57 -24.42 8.28
C GLU A 131 -10.78 -24.78 9.74
N HIS A 132 -11.24 -23.82 10.54
CA HIS A 132 -11.58 -24.10 11.93
C HIS A 132 -12.76 -25.10 12.04
N ARG A 133 -13.76 -25.02 11.16
CA ARG A 133 -14.84 -26.01 11.09
C ARG A 133 -14.34 -27.40 10.76
N GLN A 134 -13.43 -27.51 9.79
CA GLN A 134 -12.84 -28.79 9.43
C GLN A 134 -12.08 -29.39 10.62
N ARG A 135 -11.31 -28.58 11.36
CA ARG A 135 -10.63 -29.04 12.57
C ARG A 135 -11.62 -29.49 13.64
N CYS A 136 -12.66 -28.72 13.89
CA CYS A 136 -13.71 -29.07 14.82
C CYS A 136 -14.43 -30.37 14.46
N ALA A 137 -14.72 -30.58 13.18
CA ALA A 137 -15.32 -31.82 12.69
C ALA A 137 -14.40 -33.03 12.86
N ARG A 138 -13.08 -32.85 12.72
CA ARG A 138 -12.07 -33.91 12.96
C ARG A 138 -11.92 -34.25 14.44
N GLU A 139 -11.93 -33.27 15.33
CA GLU A 139 -11.71 -33.44 16.77
C GLU A 139 -13.01 -33.77 17.54
N THR A 140 -14.19 -33.46 16.96
CA THR A 140 -15.50 -33.28 17.64
C THR A 140 -15.57 -31.97 18.43
N ALA A 141 -16.77 -31.39 18.53
CA ALA A 141 -16.95 -30.12 19.25
C ALA A 141 -16.48 -30.19 20.71
N ALA A 142 -16.78 -31.28 21.42
CA ALA A 142 -16.39 -31.43 22.82
C ALA A 142 -14.86 -31.38 23.02
N VAL A 143 -14.11 -32.11 22.20
CA VAL A 143 -12.64 -32.14 22.28
C VAL A 143 -12.04 -30.83 21.80
N TYR A 144 -12.57 -30.26 20.72
CA TYR A 144 -12.12 -28.97 20.20
C TYR A 144 -12.26 -27.88 21.27
N TRP A 145 -13.36 -27.86 22.02
CA TRP A 145 -13.62 -26.89 23.09
C TRP A 145 -12.89 -27.16 24.40
N ASP A 146 -12.38 -28.37 24.62
CA ASP A 146 -11.57 -28.72 25.80
C ASP A 146 -10.11 -28.25 25.69
N ARG A 147 -9.69 -27.78 24.51
CA ARG A 147 -8.34 -27.29 24.27
C ARG A 147 -8.01 -26.07 25.12
N LEU A 148 -6.73 -25.93 25.45
CA LEU A 148 -6.26 -24.80 26.22
C LEU A 148 -6.30 -23.51 25.39
N PRO A 149 -6.55 -22.34 26.02
CA PRO A 149 -6.58 -21.06 25.32
C PRO A 149 -5.34 -20.75 24.47
N SER A 150 -4.14 -21.21 24.84
CA SER A 150 -2.93 -21.07 24.01
C SER A 150 -3.04 -21.79 22.66
N GLN A 151 -3.69 -22.97 22.63
CA GLN A 151 -3.85 -23.78 21.43
C GLN A 151 -4.82 -23.13 20.45
N PHE A 152 -5.89 -22.52 20.97
CA PHE A 152 -6.80 -21.69 20.17
C PHE A 152 -6.09 -20.47 19.58
N ALA A 153 -5.34 -19.72 20.40
CA ALA A 153 -4.59 -18.58 19.91
C ALA A 153 -3.54 -18.98 18.85
N ALA A 154 -2.90 -20.15 18.99
CA ALA A 154 -1.98 -20.67 17.99
C ALA A 154 -2.68 -21.01 16.66
N GLU A 155 -3.89 -21.57 16.73
CA GLU A 155 -4.71 -21.87 15.55
C GLU A 155 -5.17 -20.59 14.83
N GLU A 156 -5.72 -19.61 15.56
CA GLU A 156 -6.09 -18.29 15.03
C GLU A 156 -4.89 -17.63 14.34
N ALA A 157 -3.71 -17.66 14.97
CA ALA A 157 -2.49 -17.12 14.37
C ALA A 157 -2.12 -17.78 13.05
N GLU A 158 -2.36 -19.08 12.90
CA GLU A 158 -2.14 -19.80 11.65
C GLU A 158 -3.18 -19.41 10.59
N ARG A 159 -4.46 -19.32 10.96
CA ARG A 159 -5.54 -18.95 10.03
C ARG A 159 -5.36 -17.53 9.51
N TYR A 160 -4.97 -16.58 10.37
CA TYR A 160 -4.67 -15.21 9.93
C TYR A 160 -3.41 -15.14 9.06
N ARG A 161 -2.41 -16.03 9.25
CA ARG A 161 -1.26 -16.12 8.32
C ARG A 161 -1.71 -16.60 6.94
N GLU A 162 -2.57 -17.61 6.87
CA GLU A 162 -3.13 -18.11 5.61
C GLU A 162 -3.96 -17.03 4.91
N GLN A 163 -4.82 -16.33 5.67
CA GLN A 163 -5.61 -15.20 5.18
C GLN A 163 -4.71 -14.05 4.67
N ALA A 164 -3.67 -13.66 5.41
CA ALA A 164 -2.72 -12.63 4.97
C ALA A 164 -2.03 -13.04 3.65
N ASN A 165 -1.57 -14.28 3.53
CA ASN A 165 -0.97 -14.77 2.30
C ASN A 165 -1.93 -14.73 1.10
N ALA A 166 -3.21 -15.10 1.32
CA ALA A 166 -4.23 -15.04 0.28
C ALA A 166 -4.57 -13.58 -0.10
N MET A 167 -4.68 -12.68 0.87
CA MET A 167 -4.89 -11.24 0.62
C MET A 167 -3.71 -10.62 -0.11
N ARG A 168 -2.47 -11.03 0.20
CA ARG A 168 -1.26 -10.60 -0.53
C ARG A 168 -1.29 -11.05 -1.98
N ALA A 169 -1.68 -12.30 -2.25
CA ALA A 169 -1.87 -12.79 -3.62
C ALA A 169 -2.96 -12.01 -4.36
N GLN A 170 -4.03 -11.63 -3.67
CA GLN A 170 -5.10 -10.84 -4.24
C GLN A 170 -4.70 -9.37 -4.52
N LEU A 171 -3.96 -8.74 -3.61
CA LEU A 171 -3.31 -7.44 -3.84
C LEU A 171 -2.43 -7.52 -5.08
N LYS A 172 -1.66 -8.60 -5.20
CA LYS A 172 -0.77 -8.81 -6.33
C LYS A 172 -1.51 -8.89 -7.66
N ARG A 173 -2.58 -9.69 -7.69
CA ARG A 173 -3.47 -9.81 -8.85
C ARG A 173 -4.03 -8.45 -9.29
N ILE A 174 -4.53 -7.66 -8.35
CA ILE A 174 -5.10 -6.33 -8.64
C ILE A 174 -4.09 -5.40 -9.31
N VAL A 175 -2.85 -5.39 -8.82
CA VAL A 175 -1.79 -4.55 -9.40
C VAL A 175 -1.35 -5.10 -10.77
N ASP A 176 -1.21 -6.41 -10.94
CA ASP A 176 -0.81 -7.04 -12.20
C ASP A 176 -1.88 -6.91 -13.32
N GLU A 177 -3.17 -6.85 -12.96
CA GLU A 177 -4.28 -6.65 -13.91
C GLU A 177 -4.56 -5.17 -14.25
N GLY A 178 -4.14 -4.25 -13.38
CA GLY A 178 -4.30 -2.81 -13.60
C GLY A 178 -3.21 -2.20 -14.47
N THR A 179 -3.48 -1.01 -15.01
CA THR A 179 -2.48 -0.22 -15.74
C THR A 179 -2.05 0.95 -14.87
N ILE A 180 -0.77 1.02 -14.52
CA ILE A 180 -0.22 2.17 -13.78
C ILE A 180 0.13 3.26 -14.79
N THR A 181 -0.35 4.48 -14.53
CA THR A 181 0.05 5.68 -15.30
C THR A 181 0.72 6.70 -14.40
N VAL A 182 1.73 7.39 -14.92
CA VAL A 182 2.45 8.45 -14.21
C VAL A 182 2.43 9.72 -15.05
N GLU A 183 1.90 10.81 -14.48
CA GLU A 183 2.01 12.16 -15.05
C GLU A 183 2.78 13.07 -14.10
N ALA A 184 3.52 14.04 -14.64
CA ALA A 184 4.34 14.92 -13.82
C ALA A 184 4.35 16.36 -14.33
N LYS A 185 4.37 17.30 -13.38
CA LYS A 185 4.45 18.73 -13.63
C LYS A 185 5.46 19.35 -12.69
N LEU A 186 6.40 20.10 -13.24
CA LEU A 186 7.46 20.76 -12.49
C LEU A 186 7.53 22.24 -12.91
N GLU A 187 7.31 23.15 -11.97
CA GLU A 187 7.34 24.60 -12.22
C GLU A 187 8.37 25.30 -11.31
N PRO A 188 9.66 25.28 -11.65
CA PRO A 188 10.70 25.91 -10.85
C PRO A 188 10.87 27.38 -11.26
N ARG A 189 11.00 28.23 -10.27
CA ARG A 189 11.48 29.61 -10.41
C ARG A 189 12.87 29.72 -9.82
N ILE A 190 13.82 30.09 -10.67
CA ILE A 190 15.22 30.27 -10.34
C ILE A 190 15.52 31.77 -10.33
N LYS A 191 16.05 32.27 -9.21
CA LYS A 191 16.40 33.68 -9.03
C LYS A 191 17.88 33.82 -8.63
N GLY A 192 18.60 34.69 -9.31
CA GLY A 192 19.97 35.09 -9.03
C GLY A 192 20.15 36.61 -9.23
N PRO A 193 21.37 37.14 -9.08
CA PRO A 193 21.63 38.59 -9.08
C PRO A 193 21.12 39.34 -10.31
N GLN A 194 21.18 38.73 -11.49
CA GLN A 194 20.71 39.33 -12.76
C GLN A 194 19.78 38.39 -13.53
N PHE A 195 19.21 37.39 -12.87
CA PHE A 195 18.46 36.32 -13.51
C PHE A 195 17.22 35.98 -12.69
N ASP A 196 16.04 35.99 -13.30
CA ASP A 196 14.81 35.51 -12.67
C ASP A 196 13.97 34.84 -13.74
N ALA A 197 13.95 33.51 -13.74
CA ALA A 197 13.24 32.73 -14.73
C ALA A 197 12.33 31.69 -14.09
N THR A 198 11.11 31.60 -14.60
CA THR A 198 10.14 30.54 -14.25
C THR A 198 10.04 29.60 -15.43
N TYR A 199 10.32 28.33 -15.18
CA TYR A 199 10.17 27.26 -16.16
C TYR A 199 8.89 26.47 -15.88
N SER A 200 8.46 25.71 -16.87
CA SER A 200 7.35 24.77 -16.77
C SER A 200 7.71 23.53 -17.56
N TYR A 201 7.84 22.42 -16.87
CA TYR A 201 8.09 21.10 -17.42
C TYR A 201 6.84 20.26 -17.20
N VAL A 202 6.35 19.65 -18.28
CA VAL A 202 5.16 18.80 -18.27
C VAL A 202 5.50 17.49 -18.93
N THR A 203 5.32 16.41 -18.17
CA THR A 203 5.34 15.03 -18.65
C THR A 203 3.88 14.56 -18.68
N PRO A 204 3.28 14.35 -19.87
CA PRO A 204 1.96 13.73 -19.98
C PRO A 204 1.93 12.34 -19.35
N ALA A 205 0.73 11.79 -19.15
CA ALA A 205 0.57 10.44 -18.62
C ALA A 205 1.38 9.42 -19.44
N ILE A 206 2.27 8.70 -18.76
CA ILE A 206 3.05 7.58 -19.28
C ILE A 206 2.43 6.31 -18.72
N GLU A 207 2.03 5.40 -19.60
CA GLU A 207 1.69 4.04 -19.21
C GLU A 207 2.96 3.29 -18.80
N MET A 208 2.92 2.67 -17.62
CA MET A 208 4.03 1.94 -17.05
C MET A 208 3.83 0.45 -17.32
N GLU A 209 4.85 -0.18 -17.89
CA GLU A 209 4.87 -1.60 -18.20
C GLU A 209 5.77 -2.35 -17.22
N GLY A 210 5.25 -3.42 -16.66
CA GLY A 210 5.99 -4.32 -15.80
C GLY A 210 5.05 -5.29 -15.13
N LYS A 211 5.62 -6.36 -14.60
CA LYS A 211 4.91 -7.32 -13.78
C LYS A 211 5.69 -7.53 -12.51
N SER A 212 5.01 -8.00 -11.49
CA SER A 212 5.70 -8.48 -10.30
C SER A 212 6.70 -9.57 -10.67
N SER A 213 7.85 -9.58 -10.00
CA SER A 213 8.81 -10.67 -10.19
C SER A 213 8.24 -11.98 -9.62
N PRO A 214 8.47 -13.15 -10.26
CA PRO A 214 8.09 -14.43 -9.68
C PRO A 214 8.70 -14.60 -8.28
N GLY A 215 7.88 -14.89 -7.27
CA GLY A 215 8.32 -15.03 -5.89
C GLY A 215 8.61 -13.71 -5.14
N SER A 216 8.31 -12.55 -5.74
CA SER A 216 8.37 -11.25 -5.07
C SER A 216 6.98 -10.65 -4.85
N ASP A 217 6.82 -9.97 -3.72
CA ASP A 217 5.68 -9.10 -3.39
C ASP A 217 5.89 -7.65 -3.88
N SER A 218 6.91 -7.44 -4.72
CA SER A 218 7.23 -6.14 -5.31
C SER A 218 7.13 -6.12 -6.82
N TRP A 219 6.84 -4.93 -7.33
CA TRP A 219 6.80 -4.55 -8.73
C TRP A 219 7.86 -3.52 -9.02
N THR A 220 8.51 -3.67 -10.16
CA THR A 220 9.18 -2.57 -10.83
C THR A 220 8.50 -2.40 -12.19
N VAL A 221 7.74 -1.33 -12.35
CA VAL A 221 7.13 -0.97 -13.62
C VAL A 221 7.91 0.17 -14.25
N ASN A 222 8.16 0.06 -15.56
CA ASN A 222 8.98 0.99 -16.31
C ASN A 222 8.14 1.67 -17.38
N GLY A 223 8.33 2.96 -17.56
CA GLY A 223 7.64 3.74 -18.57
C GLY A 223 8.60 4.60 -19.36
N LYS A 224 8.29 4.81 -20.64
CA LYS A 224 9.04 5.74 -21.50
C LYS A 224 8.10 6.80 -22.02
N GLY A 225 8.51 8.05 -21.92
CA GLY A 225 7.71 9.17 -22.38
C GLY A 225 8.53 10.37 -22.77
N LYS A 226 7.85 11.50 -22.91
CA LYS A 226 8.45 12.78 -23.27
C LYS A 226 8.05 13.84 -22.26
N GLN A 227 9.01 14.65 -21.87
CA GLN A 227 8.77 15.87 -21.11
C GLN A 227 8.94 17.06 -22.03
N SER A 228 7.99 18.00 -21.95
CA SER A 228 8.04 19.27 -22.64
C SER A 228 8.35 20.39 -21.65
N GLY A 229 9.39 21.17 -21.93
CA GLY A 229 9.83 22.30 -21.11
C GLY A 229 9.60 23.63 -21.81
N LYS A 230 9.11 24.64 -21.10
CA LYS A 230 8.96 26.01 -21.60
C LYS A 230 9.41 27.02 -20.55
N ILE A 231 9.90 28.16 -21.00
CA ILE A 231 10.12 29.33 -20.12
C ILE A 231 8.82 30.11 -20.07
N LYS A 232 8.15 30.17 -18.91
CA LYS A 232 6.93 30.97 -18.73
C LYS A 232 7.25 32.46 -18.66
N ASN A 233 8.23 32.81 -17.83
CA ASN A 233 8.64 34.19 -17.59
C ASN A 233 10.16 34.22 -17.44
N ALA A 234 10.80 35.27 -17.96
CA ALA A 234 12.23 35.50 -17.75
C ALA A 234 12.53 37.00 -17.63
N LYS A 235 13.39 37.35 -16.67
CA LYS A 235 14.04 38.64 -16.53
C LYS A 235 15.55 38.45 -16.47
N ILE A 236 16.27 39.18 -17.32
CA ILE A 236 17.74 39.13 -17.40
C ILE A 236 18.27 40.56 -17.31
N GLY A 237 19.15 40.84 -16.34
CA GLY A 237 19.68 42.19 -16.11
C GLY A 237 18.58 43.23 -15.86
N GLY A 238 17.47 42.83 -15.24
CA GLY A 238 16.29 43.70 -15.03
C GLY A 238 15.38 43.87 -16.26
N MET A 239 15.78 43.40 -17.44
CA MET A 239 14.97 43.46 -18.66
C MET A 239 13.98 42.29 -18.72
N THR A 240 12.73 42.56 -19.07
CA THR A 240 11.73 41.52 -19.34
C THR A 240 12.01 40.89 -20.71
N CYS A 241 12.04 39.55 -20.75
CA CYS A 241 12.31 38.78 -21.95
C CYS A 241 11.09 37.96 -22.35
N LYS A 242 10.84 37.89 -23.67
CA LYS A 242 9.85 36.98 -24.25
C LYS A 242 10.54 35.70 -24.67
N SER A 243 9.99 34.57 -24.24
CA SER A 243 10.42 33.24 -24.66
C SER A 243 9.55 32.73 -25.80
N SER A 244 10.11 31.92 -26.69
CA SER A 244 9.36 31.12 -27.65
C SER A 244 9.98 29.74 -27.83
N GLY A 245 9.16 28.80 -28.30
CA GLY A 245 9.52 27.40 -28.53
C GLY A 245 9.53 26.53 -27.25
N GLN A 246 10.20 25.37 -27.30
CA GLN A 246 10.15 24.37 -26.23
C GLN A 246 11.40 23.48 -26.17
N LEU A 247 11.73 23.01 -24.97
CA LEU A 247 12.63 21.89 -24.72
C LEU A 247 11.83 20.60 -24.78
N ASN A 248 12.45 19.56 -25.33
CA ASN A 248 11.88 18.22 -25.32
C ASN A 248 12.93 17.28 -24.73
N ASP A 249 12.55 16.52 -23.71
CA ASP A 249 13.40 15.52 -23.09
C ASP A 249 12.72 14.17 -23.22
N ASP A 250 13.47 13.13 -23.57
CA ASP A 250 13.01 11.77 -23.36
C ASP A 250 13.10 11.45 -21.88
N ILE A 251 12.08 10.82 -21.33
CA ILE A 251 12.05 10.40 -19.93
C ILE A 251 11.89 8.89 -19.87
N ASP A 252 12.81 8.22 -19.19
CA ASP A 252 12.64 6.85 -18.71
C ASP A 252 12.28 6.92 -17.22
N MET A 253 11.19 6.26 -16.83
CA MET A 253 10.75 6.17 -15.45
C MET A 253 10.77 4.72 -14.97
N ALA A 254 11.10 4.53 -13.69
CA ALA A 254 10.98 3.26 -13.00
C ALA A 254 10.25 3.49 -11.67
N LEU A 255 9.06 2.91 -11.52
CA LEU A 255 8.27 2.94 -10.31
C LEU A 255 8.41 1.58 -9.60
N ASP A 256 8.97 1.62 -8.40
CA ASP A 256 9.07 0.48 -7.49
C ASP A 256 7.90 0.53 -6.50
N THR A 257 7.14 -0.55 -6.32
CA THR A 257 6.05 -0.63 -5.32
C THR A 257 5.91 -2.04 -4.74
N ASP A 258 5.37 -2.17 -3.53
CA ASP A 258 4.96 -3.44 -2.89
C ASP A 258 3.44 -3.54 -2.71
N GLY A 259 2.70 -2.67 -3.40
CA GLY A 259 1.25 -2.54 -3.25
C GLY A 259 0.81 -1.73 -2.03
N PHE A 260 1.72 -1.20 -1.20
CA PHE A 260 1.43 -0.29 -0.09
C PHE A 260 2.19 1.03 -0.17
N VAL A 261 3.45 0.96 -0.58
CA VAL A 261 4.34 2.10 -0.77
C VAL A 261 4.88 2.09 -2.19
N MET A 262 5.30 3.27 -2.67
CA MET A 262 5.86 3.46 -3.99
C MET A 262 7.04 4.44 -3.98
N SER A 263 7.99 4.21 -4.87
CA SER A 263 9.14 5.06 -5.12
C SER A 263 9.33 5.23 -6.62
N LEU A 264 9.59 6.44 -7.09
CA LEU A 264 9.74 6.74 -8.51
C LEU A 264 11.14 7.25 -8.79
N LYS A 265 11.81 6.63 -9.76
CA LYS A 265 13.07 7.11 -10.35
C LYS A 265 12.79 7.61 -11.75
N SER A 266 13.49 8.67 -12.14
CA SER A 266 13.40 9.24 -13.47
C SER A 266 14.79 9.48 -14.03
N LYS A 267 14.94 9.21 -15.32
CA LYS A 267 16.10 9.54 -16.13
C LYS A 267 15.62 10.36 -17.31
N SER A 268 16.12 11.59 -17.44
CA SER A 268 15.89 12.45 -18.58
C SER A 268 17.09 12.44 -19.52
N THR A 269 16.82 12.43 -20.83
CA THR A 269 17.83 12.63 -21.88
C THR A 269 17.39 13.80 -22.74
N GLY A 270 18.18 14.87 -22.74
CA GLY A 270 17.87 16.09 -23.48
C GLY A 270 17.92 15.88 -24.99
N ARG A 271 16.82 16.14 -25.68
CA ARG A 271 16.77 16.19 -27.15
C ARG A 271 17.02 17.61 -27.66
N PRO A 272 17.36 17.77 -28.96
CA PRO A 272 17.37 19.09 -29.59
C PRO A 272 16.02 19.78 -29.36
N GLY A 273 16.09 21.03 -28.88
CA GLY A 273 14.94 21.89 -28.65
C GLY A 273 15.28 23.31 -29.04
N ASP A 274 14.28 24.01 -29.56
CA ASP A 274 14.39 25.40 -29.94
C ASP A 274 13.73 26.23 -28.85
N ILE A 275 14.47 26.60 -27.80
CA ILE A 275 14.06 27.73 -26.98
C ILE A 275 14.72 28.97 -27.54
N LYS A 276 13.97 30.07 -27.62
CA LYS A 276 14.50 31.39 -27.97
C LYS A 276 14.09 32.37 -26.88
N LEU A 277 15.01 33.24 -26.51
CA LEU A 277 14.79 34.33 -25.56
C LEU A 277 15.08 35.64 -26.26
N ARG A 278 14.13 36.57 -26.20
CA ARG A 278 14.26 37.92 -26.75
C ARG A 278 13.99 38.94 -25.65
N CYS A 279 15.03 39.63 -25.21
CA CYS A 279 14.92 40.71 -24.22
C CYS A 279 14.81 42.07 -24.93
N MET A 280 14.20 43.08 -24.29
CA MET A 280 13.92 44.39 -24.90
C MET A 280 15.18 45.25 -25.24
N GLY A 281 16.40 44.68 -25.16
CA GLY A 281 17.68 45.31 -25.48
C GLY A 281 18.57 44.56 -26.49
N GLY A 282 18.06 43.54 -27.18
CA GLY A 282 18.69 43.04 -28.43
C GLY A 282 19.50 41.73 -28.38
N TYR A 283 19.69 41.08 -27.23
CA TYR A 283 20.44 39.81 -27.17
C TYR A 283 19.53 38.57 -27.09
N GLY A 284 19.87 37.54 -27.85
CA GLY A 284 19.24 36.22 -27.80
C GLY A 284 19.99 35.16 -28.61
N MET A 285 20.83 34.36 -27.96
CA MET A 285 21.16 33.01 -28.41
C MET A 285 20.68 32.02 -27.35
N SER A 286 20.04 30.95 -27.77
CA SER A 286 19.80 29.79 -26.92
C SER A 286 20.11 28.56 -27.76
N MET A 287 21.23 27.93 -27.44
CA MET A 287 21.48 26.53 -27.77
C MET A 287 21.64 25.83 -26.44
N ARG A 288 20.76 24.87 -26.15
CA ARG A 288 21.01 23.91 -25.08
C ARG A 288 22.10 22.94 -25.56
N PRO A 289 23.05 22.54 -24.69
CA PRO A 289 23.89 21.37 -24.96
C PRO A 289 23.01 20.14 -25.23
N GLN A 290 23.26 19.43 -26.33
CA GLN A 290 22.50 18.22 -26.65
C GLN A 290 23.02 17.03 -25.85
N GLY A 291 22.14 16.09 -25.48
CA GLY A 291 22.53 14.85 -24.82
C GLY A 291 22.83 14.97 -23.33
N GLU A 292 22.43 16.06 -22.67
CA GLU A 292 22.44 16.13 -21.21
C GLU A 292 21.57 15.02 -20.62
N VAL A 293 22.16 14.19 -19.76
CA VAL A 293 21.44 13.13 -19.05
C VAL A 293 21.28 13.57 -17.60
N GLY A 294 20.04 13.68 -17.16
CA GLY A 294 19.68 13.81 -15.75
C GLY A 294 19.16 12.47 -15.25
N SER A 295 19.50 12.08 -14.03
CA SER A 295 18.86 10.93 -13.39
C SER A 295 18.75 11.16 -11.89
N GLY A 296 17.66 10.68 -11.29
CA GLY A 296 17.49 10.76 -9.86
C GLY A 296 16.19 10.14 -9.38
N GLU A 297 16.11 9.98 -8.07
CA GLU A 297 14.86 9.68 -7.39
C GLU A 297 13.97 10.92 -7.41
N VAL A 298 12.73 10.73 -7.84
CA VAL A 298 11.69 11.75 -7.87
C VAL A 298 10.98 11.78 -6.52
N PHE A 299 10.60 10.62 -5.99
CA PHE A 299 10.08 10.46 -4.64
C PHE A 299 10.38 9.05 -4.11
N ALA A 300 10.33 8.88 -2.80
CA ALA A 300 10.59 7.62 -2.13
C ALA A 300 9.56 7.35 -1.04
N ALA A 301 9.16 6.08 -0.91
CA ALA A 301 8.32 5.58 0.18
C ALA A 301 6.98 6.34 0.36
N GLU A 302 6.40 6.81 -0.74
CA GLU A 302 5.08 7.44 -0.76
C GLU A 302 3.99 6.38 -0.70
N HIS A 303 2.82 6.69 -0.16
CA HIS A 303 1.73 5.72 -0.07
C HIS A 303 1.16 5.40 -1.46
N PHE A 304 1.03 4.10 -1.77
CA PHE A 304 0.40 3.62 -3.00
C PHE A 304 -1.11 3.50 -2.83
N ALA A 305 -1.85 4.21 -3.68
CA ALA A 305 -3.31 4.20 -3.75
C ALA A 305 -3.76 4.17 -5.21
N SER A 306 -5.07 4.05 -5.46
CA SER A 306 -5.63 4.06 -6.82
C SER A 306 -5.32 5.36 -7.56
N GLU A 307 -5.23 6.46 -6.83
CA GLU A 307 -4.70 7.74 -7.28
C GLU A 307 -3.90 8.35 -6.14
N ALA A 308 -2.68 8.80 -6.43
CA ALA A 308 -1.78 9.41 -5.47
C ALA A 308 -1.09 10.64 -6.09
N ASP A 309 -1.28 11.79 -5.45
CA ASP A 309 -0.64 13.05 -5.81
C ASP A 309 0.53 13.34 -4.87
N VAL A 310 1.75 13.17 -5.39
CA VAL A 310 2.99 13.48 -4.67
C VAL A 310 3.42 14.89 -5.02
N SER A 311 3.55 15.73 -4.00
CA SER A 311 3.85 17.15 -4.15
C SER A 311 5.12 17.51 -3.38
N GLN A 312 6.13 18.01 -4.08
CA GLN A 312 7.40 18.42 -3.47
C GLN A 312 7.73 19.88 -3.76
N ASP A 313 8.30 20.56 -2.77
CA ASP A 313 8.91 21.87 -2.98
C ASP A 313 10.24 21.69 -3.72
N VAL A 314 10.38 22.38 -4.85
CA VAL A 314 11.63 22.33 -5.63
C VAL A 314 12.83 22.79 -4.80
N SER A 315 12.60 23.66 -3.81
CA SER A 315 13.65 24.21 -2.95
C SER A 315 14.35 23.15 -2.08
N THR A 316 13.73 21.98 -1.87
CA THR A 316 14.31 20.85 -1.12
C THR A 316 14.97 19.80 -2.01
N MET A 317 14.78 19.89 -3.33
CA MET A 317 15.33 18.94 -4.29
C MET A 317 16.86 19.11 -4.46
N PRO A 318 17.59 18.06 -4.88
CA PRO A 318 19.03 18.13 -5.14
C PRO A 318 19.46 19.28 -6.07
N ILE A 319 18.65 19.59 -7.09
CA ILE A 319 18.92 20.70 -8.02
C ILE A 319 18.97 22.07 -7.32
N ALA A 320 18.14 22.30 -6.29
CA ALA A 320 18.16 23.53 -5.53
C ALA A 320 19.45 23.68 -4.72
N LYS A 321 20.00 22.59 -4.20
CA LYS A 321 21.29 22.60 -3.49
C LYS A 321 22.43 23.03 -4.42
N ILE A 322 22.47 22.50 -5.64
CA ILE A 322 23.48 22.86 -6.66
C ILE A 322 23.35 24.33 -7.04
N LEU A 323 22.12 24.80 -7.31
CA LEU A 323 21.89 26.19 -7.71
C LEU A 323 22.22 27.19 -6.57
N ARG A 324 21.98 26.82 -5.31
CA ARG A 324 22.36 27.62 -4.13
C ARG A 324 23.86 27.80 -3.98
N GLN A 325 24.67 26.78 -4.31
CA GLN A 325 26.13 26.90 -4.32
C GLN A 325 26.62 27.94 -5.34
N GLY A 326 25.88 28.13 -6.44
CA GLY A 326 26.11 29.18 -7.43
C GLY A 326 25.49 30.54 -7.10
N GLY A 327 24.99 30.76 -5.87
CA GLY A 327 24.38 32.01 -5.45
C GLY A 327 22.96 32.25 -5.99
N MET A 328 22.29 31.21 -6.49
CA MET A 328 20.89 31.28 -6.95
C MET A 328 19.93 30.68 -5.92
N SER A 329 18.75 31.24 -5.79
CA SER A 329 17.63 30.63 -5.08
C SER A 329 16.68 29.94 -6.04
N VAL A 330 16.06 28.87 -5.57
CA VAL A 330 15.09 28.07 -6.32
C VAL A 330 13.85 27.89 -5.46
N SER A 331 12.70 28.07 -6.08
CA SER A 331 11.38 27.89 -5.47
C SER A 331 10.44 27.28 -6.50
N GLY A 332 9.29 26.80 -6.08
CA GLY A 332 8.27 26.25 -6.97
C GLY A 332 7.83 24.86 -6.52
N LYS A 333 7.10 24.18 -7.39
CA LYS A 333 6.47 22.90 -7.04
C LYS A 333 6.74 21.85 -8.11
N GLN A 334 7.05 20.65 -7.68
CA GLN A 334 6.87 19.43 -8.46
C GLN A 334 5.60 18.73 -7.99
N THR A 335 4.78 18.27 -8.93
CA THR A 335 3.61 17.44 -8.66
C THR A 335 3.69 16.23 -9.59
N VAL A 336 3.58 15.04 -9.01
CA VAL A 336 3.55 13.78 -9.74
C VAL A 336 2.28 13.07 -9.34
N THR A 337 1.49 12.67 -10.33
CA THR A 337 0.25 11.93 -10.11
C THR A 337 0.46 10.53 -10.63
N VAL A 338 0.28 9.55 -9.75
CA VAL A 338 0.31 8.13 -10.07
C VAL A 338 -1.11 7.60 -10.00
N ARG A 339 -1.58 6.93 -11.05
CA ARG A 339 -2.92 6.31 -11.09
C ARG A 339 -2.80 4.82 -11.41
N LEU A 340 -3.56 4.00 -10.69
CA LEU A 340 -3.84 2.61 -11.05
C LEU A 340 -5.21 2.56 -11.74
N VAL A 341 -5.19 2.36 -13.05
CA VAL A 341 -6.39 2.29 -13.88
C VAL A 341 -6.88 0.84 -13.96
N CYS A 342 -8.16 0.62 -13.63
CA CYS A 342 -8.78 -0.69 -13.76
C CYS A 342 -8.97 -1.05 -15.24
N PRO A 343 -8.81 -2.33 -15.62
CA PRO A 343 -9.27 -2.79 -16.93
C PRO A 343 -10.78 -2.51 -17.09
N ALA A 344 -11.19 -2.26 -18.33
CA ALA A 344 -12.62 -2.14 -18.65
C ALA A 344 -13.31 -3.49 -18.41
N GLU A 345 -14.41 -3.48 -17.65
CA GLU A 345 -15.21 -4.67 -17.33
C GLU A 345 -15.98 -5.22 -18.53
#